data_AF-K1SUR0-F1
#
_entry.id   AF-K1SUR0-F1
#
_cell.length_a   1.000
_cell.length_b   1.000
_cell.length_c   1.000
_cell.angle_alpha   90.00
_cell.angle_beta   90.00
_cell.angle_gamma   90.00
#
_symmetry.space_group_name_H-M   'P 1'
#
loop_
_entity.id
_entity.type
_entity.pdbx_description
1 polymer ?
#
loop_
_entity_poly.entity_id
_entity_poly.type
_entity_poly.pdbx_seq_one_letter_code
_entity_poly.pdbx_strand_id
1 'polypeptide(L)'
;QNSPSYKITGSVEDITDGDTIYLQEYAGGNLVKLDSAIVKSGTFVFTGKQDTAVNRYITYMKGDKRYFTDLFLENGNINVTLGKESKVSGTPNNDAYQKFKDGFMALSKEMNEMYQKAQSDTSLTEEQVEAIMAEIERKTV
;
A
#
# COMPACT_ATOMS: atom_id res chain seq x y z
N GLN A 1 10.10 20.72 -10.15
CA GLN A 1 11.38 21.12 -9.53
C GLN A 1 11.85 19.92 -8.71
N ASN A 2 12.98 19.30 -9.05
CA ASN A 2 13.48 18.15 -8.27
C ASN A 2 14.03 18.69 -6.94
N SER A 3 13.40 18.30 -5.83
CA SER A 3 13.95 18.57 -4.50
C SER A 3 15.30 17.85 -4.37
N PRO A 4 16.31 18.42 -3.67
CA PRO A 4 17.58 17.72 -3.42
C PRO A 4 17.47 16.66 -2.30
N SER A 5 16.30 16.54 -1.68
CA SER A 5 16.02 15.71 -0.51
C SER A 5 14.57 15.22 -0.54
N TYR A 6 14.28 14.17 0.21
CA TYR A 6 12.91 13.73 0.46
C TYR A 6 12.44 14.18 1.84
N LYS A 7 11.13 14.42 1.94
CA LYS A 7 10.40 14.51 3.19
C LYS A 7 9.16 13.63 3.09
N ILE A 8 9.09 12.60 3.91
CA ILE A 8 7.88 11.80 4.08
C ILE A 8 7.11 12.42 5.24
N THR A 9 5.86 12.79 5.02
CA THR A 9 4.92 13.14 6.07
C THR A 9 3.81 12.10 6.06
N GLY A 10 3.59 11.42 7.20
CA GLY A 10 2.55 10.42 7.25
C GLY A 10 1.67 10.52 8.47
N SER A 11 0.47 9.95 8.33
CA SER A 11 -0.51 9.73 9.39
C SER A 11 -0.75 8.24 9.56
N VAL A 12 -1.17 7.82 10.76
CA VAL A 12 -1.45 6.41 11.05
C VAL A 12 -2.80 6.25 11.73
N GLU A 13 -3.62 5.32 11.26
CA GLU A 13 -4.90 4.98 11.86
C GLU A 13 -4.72 4.32 13.24
N ASP A 14 -5.61 4.63 14.18
CA ASP A 14 -5.68 4.02 15.51
C ASP A 14 -4.34 3.95 16.27
N ILE A 15 -3.45 4.93 16.11
CA ILE A 15 -2.12 4.91 16.72
C ILE A 15 -2.06 5.65 18.07
N THR A 16 -1.12 5.25 18.92
CA THR A 16 -0.80 5.97 20.16
C THR A 16 0.46 6.81 19.96
N ASP A 17 0.43 8.06 20.41
CA ASP A 17 1.64 8.89 20.44
C ASP A 17 2.77 8.23 21.24
N GLY A 18 3.99 8.38 20.76
CA GLY A 18 5.15 7.65 21.28
C GLY A 18 5.42 6.31 20.58
N ASP A 19 4.48 5.81 19.78
CA ASP A 19 4.73 4.63 18.95
C ASP A 19 5.77 4.90 17.86
N THR A 20 6.40 3.83 17.38
CA THR A 20 7.48 3.92 16.40
C THR A 20 7.05 3.38 15.04
N ILE A 21 7.28 4.20 14.01
CA ILE A 21 7.17 3.84 12.60
C ILE A 21 8.57 3.55 12.07
N TYR A 22 8.71 2.54 11.22
CA TYR A 22 9.99 2.19 10.62
C TYR A 22 9.96 2.43 9.11
N LEU A 23 11.04 3.01 8.61
CA LEU A 23 11.40 2.97 7.19
C LEU A 23 12.34 1.78 7.00
N GLN A 24 11.99 0.88 6.08
CA GLN A 24 12.67 -0.40 5.90
C GLN A 24 12.98 -0.68 4.43
N GLU A 25 13.98 -1.52 4.22
CA GLU A 25 14.22 -2.19 2.94
C GLU A 25 13.91 -3.68 3.03
N TYR A 26 13.69 -4.32 1.88
CA TYR A 26 13.61 -5.76 1.79
C TYR A 26 14.93 -6.33 1.29
N ALA A 27 15.63 -7.06 2.15
CA ALA A 27 16.94 -7.63 1.87
C ALA A 27 17.02 -9.07 2.39
N GLY A 28 17.44 -10.01 1.53
CA GLY A 28 17.62 -11.41 1.92
C GLY A 28 16.37 -12.06 2.51
N GLY A 29 15.19 -11.74 1.98
CA GLY A 29 13.92 -12.28 2.47
C GLY A 29 13.34 -11.59 3.72
N ASN A 30 13.98 -10.54 4.21
CA ASN A 30 13.64 -9.90 5.48
C ASN A 30 13.48 -8.39 5.34
N LEU A 31 12.64 -7.79 6.20
CA LEU A 31 12.55 -6.34 6.34
C LEU A 31 13.66 -5.84 7.28
N VAL A 32 14.61 -5.09 6.73
CA VAL A 32 15.74 -4.51 7.46
C VAL A 32 15.46 -3.03 7.73
N LYS A 33 15.62 -2.60 8.98
CA LYS A 33 15.35 -1.21 9.41
C LYS A 33 16.43 -0.27 8.88
N LEU A 34 15.99 0.81 8.22
CA LEU A 34 16.86 1.90 7.77
C LEU A 34 16.75 3.11 8.69
N ASP A 35 15.54 3.45 9.11
CA ASP A 35 15.26 4.60 9.97
C ASP A 35 14.01 4.35 10.82
N SER A 36 13.77 5.20 11.81
CA SER A 36 12.58 5.18 12.67
C SER A 36 12.10 6.58 13.00
N ALA A 37 10.78 6.75 13.09
CA ALA A 37 10.14 7.99 13.51
C ALA A 37 9.18 7.72 14.67
N ILE A 38 9.22 8.58 15.68
CA ILE A 38 8.27 8.56 16.80
C ILE A 38 7.02 9.34 16.39
N VAL A 39 5.86 8.72 16.60
CA VAL A 39 4.56 9.31 16.31
C VAL A 39 4.25 10.40 17.32
N LYS A 40 3.82 11.55 16.79
CA LYS A 40 3.32 12.69 17.56
C LYS A 40 2.06 13.24 16.91
N SER A 41 1.01 13.41 17.70
CA SER A 41 -0.34 13.78 17.23
C SER A 41 -0.81 12.91 16.07
N GLY A 42 -0.58 11.59 16.14
CA GLY A 42 -0.95 10.64 15.07
C GLY A 42 -0.15 10.76 13.77
N THR A 43 0.92 11.55 13.75
CA THR A 43 1.77 11.78 12.56
C THR A 43 3.22 11.37 12.78
N PHE A 44 3.92 11.08 11.68
CA PHE A 44 5.35 10.80 11.67
C PHE A 44 6.02 11.52 10.47
N VAL A 45 7.32 11.76 10.59
CA VAL A 45 8.12 12.41 9.54
C VAL A 45 9.45 11.69 9.37
N PHE A 46 9.82 11.43 8.13
CA PHE A 46 11.18 11.05 7.74
C PHE A 46 11.76 12.10 6.80
N THR A 47 13.05 12.40 6.93
CA THR A 47 13.76 13.28 6.00
C THR A 47 15.10 12.68 5.63
N GLY A 48 15.53 12.87 4.40
CA GLY A 48 16.83 12.39 3.96
C GLY A 48 17.08 12.73 2.50
N LYS A 49 18.04 12.05 1.90
CA LYS A 49 18.38 12.22 0.49
C LYS A 49 18.46 10.86 -0.19
N GLN A 50 18.06 10.83 -1.45
CA GLN A 50 18.28 9.70 -2.34
C GLN A 50 19.08 10.15 -3.56
N ASP A 51 20.01 9.30 -4.00
CA ASP A 51 20.71 9.49 -5.28
C ASP A 51 19.82 9.07 -6.45
N THR A 52 19.07 7.97 -6.28
CA THR A 52 18.09 7.46 -7.23
C THR A 52 16.83 7.01 -6.50
N ALA A 53 15.70 7.00 -7.21
CA ALA A 53 14.46 6.45 -6.67
C ALA A 53 14.62 4.96 -6.35
N VAL A 54 14.14 4.52 -5.20
CA VAL A 54 14.28 3.14 -4.76
C VAL A 54 13.06 2.67 -3.97
N ASN A 55 12.62 1.43 -4.17
CA ASN A 55 11.48 0.87 -3.43
C ASN A 55 11.84 0.64 -1.96
N ARG A 56 10.96 1.06 -1.05
CA ARG A 56 11.08 0.93 0.40
C ARG A 56 9.73 0.62 1.02
N TYR A 57 9.73 0.37 2.32
CA TYR A 57 8.54 0.07 3.10
C TYR A 57 8.43 1.01 4.29
N ILE A 58 7.21 1.48 4.56
CA ILE A 58 6.83 2.11 5.83
C ILE A 58 6.01 1.09 6.61
N THR A 59 6.40 0.81 7.85
CA THR A 59 5.74 -0.21 8.67
C THR A 59 5.43 0.27 10.08
N TYR A 60 4.32 -0.25 10.60
CA TYR A 60 3.92 -0.19 12.00
C TYR A 60 3.48 -1.58 12.45
N MET A 61 4.23 -2.14 13.39
CA MET A 61 4.00 -3.49 13.93
C MET A 61 3.96 -3.41 15.45
N LYS A 62 2.77 -3.52 16.06
CA LYS A 62 2.60 -3.53 17.52
C LYS A 62 1.37 -4.33 17.93
N GLY A 63 1.51 -5.26 18.87
CA GLY A 63 0.42 -6.18 19.25
C GLY A 63 -0.06 -6.96 18.03
N ASP A 64 -1.35 -6.82 17.68
CA ASP A 64 -1.97 -7.42 16.48
C ASP A 64 -2.01 -6.44 15.29
N LYS A 65 -1.68 -5.16 15.49
CA LYS A 65 -1.68 -4.17 14.41
C LYS A 65 -0.49 -4.40 13.49
N ARG A 66 -0.79 -4.59 12.21
CA ARG A 66 0.18 -4.79 11.12
C ARG A 66 -0.20 -3.85 9.98
N TYR A 67 0.31 -2.63 10.01
CA TYR A 67 0.15 -1.70 8.89
C TYR A 67 1.46 -1.59 8.14
N PHE A 68 1.40 -1.74 6.83
CA PHE A 68 2.56 -1.57 5.97
C PHE A 68 2.12 -1.04 4.61
N THR A 69 2.98 -0.24 4.00
CA THR A 69 2.87 0.11 2.57
C THR A 69 4.26 0.19 1.97
N ASP A 70 4.35 -0.20 0.72
CA ASP A 70 5.50 0.10 -0.12
C ASP A 70 5.38 1.49 -0.74
N LEU A 71 6.53 2.07 -1.07
CA LEU A 71 6.65 3.35 -1.76
C LEU A 71 7.95 3.40 -2.57
N PHE A 72 8.00 4.32 -3.53
CA PHE A 72 9.26 4.80 -4.08
C PHE A 72 9.80 5.90 -3.19
N LEU A 73 10.91 5.62 -2.50
CA LEU A 73 11.67 6.64 -1.80
C LEU A 73 12.45 7.45 -2.83
N GLU A 74 12.00 8.67 -3.07
CA GLU A 74 12.56 9.60 -4.06
C GLU A 74 12.55 11.04 -3.51
N ASN A 75 13.44 11.89 -4.01
CA ASN A 75 13.48 13.27 -3.52
C ASN A 75 12.23 14.05 -3.93
N GLY A 76 11.55 14.62 -2.92
CA GLY A 76 10.25 15.27 -3.05
C GLY A 76 9.48 15.23 -1.74
N ASN A 77 8.27 15.79 -1.74
CA ASN A 77 7.36 15.66 -0.61
C ASN A 77 6.49 14.43 -0.85
N ILE A 78 6.64 13.42 0.00
CA ILE A 78 5.87 12.18 -0.05
C ILE A 78 4.88 12.19 1.10
N ASN A 79 3.61 11.88 0.81
CA ASN A 79 2.56 11.73 1.80
C ASN A 79 2.23 10.25 1.97
N VAL A 80 2.06 9.80 3.22
CA VAL A 80 1.70 8.42 3.54
C VAL A 80 0.50 8.40 4.48
N THR A 81 -0.56 7.72 4.10
CA THR A 81 -1.61 7.29 5.04
C THR A 81 -1.36 5.83 5.35
N LEU A 82 -1.14 5.50 6.61
CA LEU A 82 -0.85 4.13 7.05
C LEU A 82 -2.02 3.58 7.87
N GLY A 83 -2.58 2.45 7.46
CA GLY A 83 -3.78 1.89 8.07
C GLY A 83 -4.28 0.66 7.32
N LYS A 84 -5.57 0.35 7.46
CA LYS A 84 -6.21 -0.77 6.73
C LYS A 84 -6.14 -0.58 5.22
N GLU A 85 -6.36 0.65 4.76
CA GLU A 85 -6.21 1.04 3.36
C GLU A 85 -5.08 2.07 3.24
N SER A 86 -3.85 1.58 3.26
CA SER A 86 -2.68 2.45 3.17
C SER A 86 -2.53 3.06 1.78
N LYS A 87 -2.14 4.34 1.72
CA LYS A 87 -1.97 5.11 0.47
C LYS A 87 -0.70 5.94 0.50
N VAL A 88 -0.10 6.12 -0.66
CA VAL A 88 1.09 6.96 -0.86
C VAL A 88 0.86 7.93 -2.00
N SER A 89 1.31 9.18 -1.86
CA SER A 89 1.17 10.21 -2.89
C SER A 89 2.22 11.31 -2.76
N GLY A 90 2.18 12.30 -3.65
CA GLY A 90 2.93 13.56 -3.54
C GLY A 90 4.15 13.65 -4.44
N THR A 91 4.54 12.54 -5.08
CA THR A 91 5.60 12.51 -6.09
C THR A 91 5.17 11.67 -7.30
N PRO A 92 5.69 11.96 -8.52
CA PRO A 92 5.20 11.33 -9.74
C PRO A 92 5.24 9.79 -9.75
N ASN A 93 6.31 9.16 -9.23
CA ASN A 93 6.37 7.70 -9.23
C ASN A 93 5.39 7.09 -8.21
N ASN A 94 5.26 7.71 -7.03
CA ASN A 94 4.29 7.26 -6.04
C ASN A 94 2.85 7.46 -6.51
N ASP A 95 2.52 8.60 -7.13
CA ASP A 95 1.17 8.86 -7.63
C ASP A 95 0.79 7.89 -8.77
N ALA A 96 1.72 7.64 -9.69
CA ALA A 96 1.51 6.67 -10.78
C ALA A 96 1.34 5.24 -10.22
N TYR A 97 2.17 4.85 -9.26
CA TYR A 97 2.10 3.54 -8.65
C TYR A 97 0.84 3.34 -7.79
N GLN A 98 0.42 4.36 -7.04
CA GLN A 98 -0.82 4.33 -6.28
C GLN A 98 -2.03 4.19 -7.20
N LYS A 99 -2.06 4.90 -8.35
CA LYS A 99 -3.13 4.74 -9.35
C LYS A 99 -3.20 3.32 -9.90
N PHE A 100 -2.04 2.70 -10.15
CA PHE A 100 -1.99 1.29 -10.54
C PHE A 100 -2.52 0.37 -9.44
N LYS A 101 -2.06 0.54 -8.19
CA LYS A 101 -2.53 -0.24 -7.03
C LYS A 101 -4.05 -0.11 -6.84
N ASP A 102 -4.59 1.10 -6.94
CA ASP A 102 -6.02 1.36 -6.79
C ASP A 102 -6.83 0.62 -7.88
N GLY A 103 -6.37 0.67 -9.14
CA GLY A 103 -6.99 -0.06 -10.24
C GLY A 103 -6.91 -1.57 -10.06
N PHE A 104 -5.74 -2.08 -9.66
CA PHE A 104 -5.53 -3.50 -9.40
C PHE A 104 -6.41 -4.02 -8.25
N MET A 105 -6.53 -3.26 -7.15
CA MET A 105 -7.40 -3.61 -6.03
C MET A 105 -8.87 -3.59 -6.42
N ALA A 106 -9.31 -2.60 -7.19
CA ALA A 106 -10.68 -2.52 -7.69
C ALA A 106 -11.03 -3.73 -8.56
N LEU A 107 -10.14 -4.08 -9.50
CA LEU A 107 -10.30 -5.27 -10.35
C LEU A 107 -10.31 -6.57 -9.52
N SER A 108 -9.40 -6.69 -8.56
CA SER A 108 -9.34 -7.85 -7.67
C SER A 108 -10.61 -8.02 -6.84
N LYS A 109 -11.18 -6.91 -6.36
CA LYS A 109 -12.44 -6.90 -5.63
C LYS A 109 -13.60 -7.33 -6.51
N GLU A 110 -13.71 -6.78 -7.72
CA GLU A 110 -14.72 -7.16 -8.70
C GLU A 110 -14.67 -8.67 -8.98
N MET A 111 -13.48 -9.21 -9.27
CA MET A 111 -13.31 -10.64 -9.54
C MET A 111 -13.68 -11.52 -8.34
N ASN A 112 -13.33 -11.10 -7.12
CA ASN A 112 -13.73 -11.83 -5.91
C ASN A 112 -15.25 -11.81 -5.72
N GLU A 113 -15.90 -10.67 -5.92
CA GLU A 113 -17.37 -10.57 -5.84
C GLU A 113 -18.06 -11.47 -6.88
N MET A 114 -17.54 -11.51 -8.12
CA MET A 114 -18.01 -12.42 -9.16
C MET A 114 -17.86 -13.89 -8.74
N TYR A 115 -16.69 -14.25 -8.19
CA TYR A 115 -16.41 -15.60 -7.74
C TYR A 115 -17.32 -16.02 -6.57
N GLN A 116 -17.51 -15.14 -5.58
CA GLN A 116 -18.42 -15.40 -4.47
C GLN A 116 -19.85 -15.58 -4.96
N LYS A 117 -20.30 -14.72 -5.89
CA LYS A 117 -21.63 -14.84 -6.49
C LYS A 117 -21.81 -16.20 -7.18
N ALA A 118 -20.85 -16.61 -8.00
CA ALA A 118 -20.88 -17.89 -8.70
C ALA A 118 -20.99 -19.10 -7.77
N GLN A 119 -20.38 -19.04 -6.57
CA GLN A 119 -20.41 -20.14 -5.60
C GLN A 119 -21.61 -20.12 -4.65
N SER A 120 -22.16 -18.94 -4.33
CA SER A 120 -23.15 -18.80 -3.24
C SER A 120 -24.57 -18.57 -3.71
N ASP A 121 -24.77 -18.08 -4.94
CA ASP A 121 -26.09 -17.76 -5.47
C ASP A 121 -26.76 -19.00 -6.08
N THR A 122 -27.62 -19.66 -5.30
CA THR A 122 -28.36 -20.87 -5.70
C THR A 122 -29.43 -20.61 -6.77
N SER A 123 -29.64 -19.37 -7.18
CA SER A 123 -30.57 -19.03 -8.28
C SER A 123 -29.92 -19.12 -9.66
N LEU A 124 -28.59 -19.20 -9.73
CA LEU A 124 -27.85 -19.29 -10.99
C LEU A 124 -27.95 -20.70 -11.58
N THR A 125 -28.07 -20.77 -12.91
CA THR A 125 -27.89 -22.02 -13.66
C THR A 125 -26.41 -22.34 -13.81
N GLU A 126 -26.10 -23.61 -14.13
CA GLU A 126 -24.73 -24.04 -14.43
C GLU A 126 -24.09 -23.18 -15.54
N GLU A 127 -24.82 -22.90 -16.62
CA GLU A 127 -24.36 -22.04 -17.72
C GLU A 127 -24.03 -20.61 -17.27
N GLN A 128 -24.83 -20.04 -16.35
CA GLN A 128 -24.56 -18.71 -15.80
C GLN A 128 -23.32 -18.70 -14.90
N VAL A 129 -23.11 -19.77 -14.12
CA VAL A 129 -21.90 -19.94 -13.31
C VAL A 129 -20.67 -20.06 -14.22
N GLU A 130 -20.72 -20.90 -15.26
CA GLU A 130 -19.64 -21.04 -16.24
C GLU A 130 -19.31 -19.72 -16.94
N ALA A 131 -20.31 -18.95 -17.35
CA ALA A 131 -20.11 -17.64 -17.96
C ALA A 131 -19.41 -16.64 -17.02
N ILE A 132 -19.77 -16.64 -15.73
CA ILE A 132 -19.10 -15.81 -14.72
C ILE A 132 -17.64 -16.24 -14.56
N MET A 133 -17.36 -17.54 -14.46
CA MET A 133 -16.00 -18.06 -14.33
C MET A 133 -15.13 -17.75 -15.55
N ALA A 134 -15.68 -17.83 -16.76
CA ALA A 134 -14.99 -17.45 -18.00
C ALA A 134 -14.67 -15.94 -18.08
N GLU A 135 -15.53 -15.08 -17.53
CA GLU A 135 -15.23 -13.64 -17.42
C GLU A 135 -14.11 -13.36 -16.41
N ILE A 136 -14.07 -14.07 -15.28
CA ILE A 136 -12.96 -13.97 -14.31
C ILE A 136 -11.63 -14.37 -14.96
N GLU A 137 -11.62 -15.48 -15.70
CA GLU A 137 -10.42 -15.93 -16.42
C GLU A 137 -9.96 -14.87 -17.42
N ARG A 138 -10.88 -14.30 -18.23
CA ARG A 138 -10.54 -13.23 -19.18
C ARG A 138 -9.98 -11.97 -18.52
N LYS A 139 -10.37 -11.65 -17.29
CA LYS A 139 -9.84 -10.50 -16.53
C LYS A 139 -8.47 -10.77 -15.87
N THR A 140 -8.03 -12.03 -15.83
CA THR A 140 -6.78 -12.45 -15.18
C THR A 140 -5.60 -12.55 -16.16
N VAL A 141 -5.86 -12.62 -17.48
CA VAL A 141 -4.88 -12.79 -18.57
C VAL A 141 -4.66 -11.46 -19.31
#